data_AF-A0A074T801-F1
#
_entry.id   AF-A0A074T801-F1
#
_cell.length_a   1.000
_cell.length_b   1.000
_cell.length_c   1.000
_cell.angle_alpha   90.00
_cell.angle_beta   90.00
_cell.angle_gamma   90.00
#
_symmetry.space_group_name_H-M   'P 1'
#
loop_
_entity.id
_entity.type
_entity.pdbx_description
1 polymer ?
#
loop_
_entity_poly.entity_id
_entity_poly.type
_entity_poly.pdbx_seq_one_letter_code
_entity_poly.pdbx_strand_id
1 'polypeptide(L)' 'MARIEMRFNGRKIASAAQLQRELTRSMEKHVEDSLKKAAGPGVRMKKTREGYSFEGSPEQIERMKKRLR' A
#
# COMPACT_ATOMS: atom_id res chain seq x y z
N MET A 1 -13.45 32.38 -11.33
CA MET A 1 -12.85 31.42 -10.36
C MET A 1 -12.45 30.17 -11.12
N ALA A 2 -11.16 29.90 -11.29
CA ALA A 2 -10.69 28.68 -11.94
C ALA A 2 -10.86 27.48 -10.99
N ARG A 3 -11.72 26.52 -11.35
CA ARG A 3 -11.82 25.24 -10.64
C ARG A 3 -10.79 24.29 -11.24
N ILE A 4 -9.88 23.79 -10.43
CA ILE A 4 -8.98 22.70 -10.82
C ILE A 4 -9.82 21.42 -10.83
N GLU A 5 -10.43 21.09 -11.97
CA GLU A 5 -11.07 19.79 -12.17
C GLU A 5 -10.01 18.78 -12.61
N MET A 6 -9.50 18.00 -11.65
CA MET A 6 -8.56 16.91 -11.94
C MET A 6 -9.25 15.55 -11.79
N ARG A 7 -8.82 14.53 -12.52
CA ARG A 7 -9.30 13.15 -12.32
C ARG A 7 -8.18 12.29 -11.76
N PHE A 8 -8.43 11.58 -10.68
CA PHE A 8 -7.49 10.65 -10.05
C PHE A 8 -8.23 9.36 -9.66
N ASN A 9 -7.71 8.19 -10.05
CA ASN A 9 -8.37 6.89 -9.86
C ASN A 9 -9.86 6.87 -10.30
N GLY A 10 -10.16 7.50 -11.43
CA GLY A 10 -11.53 7.60 -11.97
C GLY A 10 -12.47 8.57 -11.24
N ARG A 11 -12.02 9.20 -10.16
CA ARG A 11 -12.79 10.18 -9.38
C ARG A 11 -12.44 11.60 -9.79
N LYS A 12 -13.45 12.46 -9.90
CA LYS A 12 -13.24 13.92 -10.03
C LYS A 12 -12.77 14.47 -8.68
N ILE A 13 -11.64 15.13 -8.69
CA ILE A 13 -11.02 15.83 -7.57
C ILE A 13 -11.31 17.31 -7.76
N ALA A 14 -11.98 17.93 -6.79
CA ALA A 14 -12.37 19.34 -6.83
C ALA A 14 -11.54 20.22 -5.88
N SER A 15 -10.62 19.62 -5.11
CA SER A 15 -9.78 20.34 -4.14
C SER A 15 -8.46 19.60 -3.86
N ALA A 16 -7.44 20.34 -3.44
CA ALA A 16 -6.15 19.78 -3.02
C ALA A 16 -6.29 18.82 -1.81
N ALA A 17 -7.19 19.10 -0.88
CA ALA A 17 -7.46 18.22 0.26
C ALA A 17 -8.05 16.86 -0.17
N GLN A 18 -8.92 16.83 -1.18
CA GLN A 18 -9.43 15.58 -1.76
C GLN A 18 -8.33 14.83 -2.51
N LEU A 19 -7.48 15.56 -3.24
CA LEU A 19 -6.33 14.97 -3.94
C LEU A 19 -5.40 14.26 -2.95
N GLN A 20 -5.03 14.94 -1.87
CA GLN A 20 -4.14 14.40 -0.84
C GLN A 20 -4.70 13.10 -0.24
N ARG A 21 -5.98 13.09 0.15
CA ARG A 21 -6.61 11.89 0.74
C ARG A 21 -6.61 10.70 -0.23
N GLU A 22 -6.98 10.93 -1.49
CA GLU A 22 -7.03 9.88 -2.49
C GLU A 22 -5.62 9.38 -2.86
N LEU A 23 -4.64 10.27 -2.95
CA LEU A 23 -3.24 9.90 -3.13
C LEU A 23 -2.72 9.05 -1.97
N THR A 24 -2.94 9.48 -0.72
CA THR A 24 -2.53 8.72 0.47
C THR A 24 -3.16 7.33 0.47
N ARG A 25 -4.48 7.24 0.24
CA ARG A 25 -5.18 5.96 0.18
C ARG A 25 -4.65 5.06 -0.93
N SER A 26 -4.39 5.62 -2.11
CA SER A 26 -3.86 4.86 -3.25
C SER A 26 -2.45 4.35 -2.98
N MET A 27 -1.60 5.18 -2.36
CA MET A 27 -0.25 4.83 -1.99
C MET A 27 -0.24 3.74 -0.91
N GLU A 28 -1.04 3.88 0.15
CA GLU A 28 -1.17 2.87 1.20
C GLU A 28 -1.58 1.52 0.64
N LYS A 29 -2.58 1.50 -0.25
CA LYS A 29 -3.03 0.28 -0.92
C LYS A 29 -1.92 -0.34 -1.77
N HIS A 30 -1.21 0.48 -2.54
CA HIS A 30 -0.12 0.00 -3.40
C HIS A 30 1.02 -0.61 -2.59
N VAL A 31 1.37 0.01 -1.45
CA VAL A 31 2.36 -0.52 -0.50
C VAL A 31 1.87 -1.84 0.08
N GLU A 32 0.61 -1.90 0.55
CA GLU A 32 0.02 -3.11 1.12
C GLU A 32 0.01 -4.28 0.11
N ASP A 33 -0.37 -4.02 -1.15
CA ASP A 33 -0.40 -5.03 -2.20
C ASP A 33 1.01 -5.52 -2.55
N SER A 34 2.01 -4.63 -2.56
CA SER A 34 3.41 -4.99 -2.80
C SER A 34 3.97 -5.86 -1.66
N LEU A 35 3.66 -5.51 -0.42
CA LEU A 35 4.04 -6.29 0.76
C LEU A 35 3.39 -7.68 0.78
N LYS A 36 2.10 -7.79 0.41
CA LYS A 36 1.41 -9.08 0.26
C LYS A 36 2.04 -9.96 -0.81
N LYS A 37 2.40 -9.37 -1.97
CA LYS A 37 3.10 -10.11 -3.03
C LYS A 37 4.46 -10.63 -2.56
N ALA A 38 5.20 -9.83 -1.81
CA ALA A 38 6.49 -10.22 -1.27
C ALA A 38 6.38 -11.34 -0.23
N ALA A 39 5.40 -11.25 0.68
CA ALA A 39 5.14 -12.24 1.74
C ALA A 39 5.06 -13.68 1.19
N GLY A 40 4.36 -13.88 0.07
CA GLY A 40 4.26 -15.18 -0.56
C GLY A 40 3.46 -16.23 0.25
N PRO A 41 3.39 -17.48 -0.25
CA PRO A 41 2.61 -18.52 0.40
C PRO A 41 3.23 -18.92 1.76
N GLY A 42 2.38 -18.92 2.79
CA GLY A 42 2.75 -19.32 4.15
C GLY A 42 3.16 -18.18 5.10
N VAL A 43 3.39 -16.97 4.58
CA VAL A 43 3.64 -15.78 5.43
C VAL A 43 2.34 -15.04 5.69
N ARG A 44 2.04 -14.80 6.97
CA ARG A 44 0.92 -13.97 7.40
C ARG A 44 1.39 -12.54 7.60
N MET A 45 0.74 -11.60 6.91
CA MET A 45 0.94 -10.17 7.13
C MET A 45 -0.14 -9.63 8.07
N LYS A 46 0.28 -8.87 9.08
CA LYS A 46 -0.60 -8.19 10.03
C LYS A 46 -0.30 -6.71 10.05
N LYS A 47 -1.31 -5.86 9.84
CA LYS A 47 -1.18 -4.41 10.00
C LYS A 47 -1.16 -4.08 11.50
N THR A 48 -0.14 -3.35 11.94
CA THR A 48 0.04 -2.91 13.33
C THR A 48 0.03 -1.38 13.40
N ARG A 49 0.06 -0.82 14.61
CA ARG A 49 0.14 0.64 14.82
C ARG A 49 1.45 1.23 14.28
N GLU A 50 2.51 0.42 14.25
CA GLU A 50 3.86 0.82 13.84
C GLU A 50 4.16 0.49 12.37
N GLY A 51 3.28 -0.25 11.68
CA GLY A 51 3.47 -0.63 10.28
C GLY A 51 2.89 -2.00 9.95
N TYR A 52 3.72 -2.89 9.42
CA TYR A 52 3.33 -4.25 9.02
C TYR A 52 4.25 -5.28 9.68
N SER A 53 3.67 -6.27 10.35
CA SER A 53 4.36 -7.43 10.90
C SER A 53 4.16 -8.64 9.99
N PHE A 54 5.18 -9.48 9.86
CA PHE A 54 5.16 -10.69 9.04
C PHE A 54 5.53 -11.90 9.89
N GLU A 55 4.67 -12.91 9.88
CA GLU A 55 4.83 -14.15 10.64
C GLU A 55 4.89 -15.33 9.67
N GLY A 56 5.87 -16.22 9.83
CA GLY A 56 6.07 -17.39 8.97
C GLY A 56 7.29 -18.20 9.42
N SER A 57 7.58 -19.30 8.71
CA SER A 57 8.81 -20.06 8.96
C SER A 57 10.05 -19.24 8.58
N PRO A 58 11.23 -19.49 9.18
CA PRO A 58 12.45 -18.77 8.85
C PRO A 58 12.77 -18.75 7.35
N GLU A 59 12.58 -19.89 6.67
CA GLU A 59 12.82 -20.03 5.23
C GLU A 59 11.83 -19.22 4.39
N GLN A 60 10.57 -19.09 4.85
CA GLN A 60 9.56 -18.27 4.19
C GLN A 60 9.87 -16.78 4.32
N ILE A 61 10.30 -16.33 5.51
CA ILE A 61 10.72 -14.94 5.75
C ILE A 61 11.97 -14.60 4.95
N GLU A 62 12.95 -15.50 4.83
CA GLU A 62 14.11 -15.27 3.98
C GLU A 62 13.74 -15.12 2.49
N ARG A 63 12.84 -15.97 1.98
CA ARG A 63 12.32 -15.83 0.61
C ARG A 63 11.58 -14.51 0.42
N MET A 64 10.80 -14.09 1.40
CA MET A 64 10.14 -12.80 1.39
C MET A 64 11.15 -11.64 1.34
N LYS A 65 12.18 -11.65 2.19
CA LYS A 65 13.24 -10.62 2.19
C LYS A 65 13.91 -10.49 0.83
N LYS A 66 14.16 -11.62 0.13
CA LYS A 66 14.71 -11.61 -1.23
C LYS A 66 13.78 -10.95 -2.27
N ARG A 67 12.46 -11.01 -2.06
CA ARG A 67 11.43 -10.42 -2.95
C ARG A 67 11.13 -8.95 -2.65
N LEU A 68 11.50 -8.46 -1.47
CA LEU A 68 11.33 -7.07 -1.08
C LEU A 68 12.42 -6.13 -1.63
N ARG A 69 13.51 -6.70 -2.16
CA ARG A 69 14.54 -5.95 -2.90
C ARG A 69 14.01 -5.50 -4.25
#